data_AF-A0A1H0LWT1-F1
#
_entry.id   AF-A0A1H0LWT1-F1
#
_cell.length_a   1.000
_cell.length_b   1.000
_cell.length_c   1.000
_cell.angle_alpha   90.00
_cell.angle_beta   90.00
_cell.angle_gamma   90.00
#
_symmetry.space_group_name_H-M   'P 1'
#
loop_
_entity.id
_entity.type
_entity.pdbx_description
1 polymer ?
#
loop_
_entity_poly.entity_id
_entity_poly.type
_entity_poly.pdbx_seq_one_letter_code
_entity_poly.pdbx_strand_id
1 'polypeptide(L)'
;MAQSPARAPRRRRADETSAGGLVVRTEGGVSAGALIGRLDRRGRLRWSLPKGHVEAGETTEEAAIREVAEETGISGRITARLGSVEYTFTAEGRRIHKRVHHFLMEAVAGELSDADVEVTEVAWVPMDQMPVRLAYAGERRLAERAAQLLADSA
;
A
#
# COMPACT_ATOMS: atom_id res chain seq x y z
N MET A 1 -35.73 0.48 -44.25
CA MET A 1 -35.06 1.28 -43.20
C MET A 1 -34.80 0.36 -42.01
N ALA A 2 -33.61 -0.21 -41.91
CA ALA A 2 -33.24 -1.07 -40.79
C ALA A 2 -32.67 -0.22 -39.66
N GLN A 3 -33.31 -0.24 -38.49
CA GLN A 3 -32.84 0.46 -37.30
C GLN A 3 -31.61 -0.27 -36.72
N SER A 4 -30.51 0.44 -36.54
CA SER A 4 -29.31 -0.08 -35.86
C SER A 4 -29.60 -0.26 -34.36
N PRO A 5 -29.10 -1.34 -33.72
CA PRO A 5 -29.31 -1.55 -32.29
C PRO A 5 -28.54 -0.51 -31.48
N ALA A 6 -29.22 0.09 -30.49
CA ALA A 6 -28.65 1.05 -29.57
C ALA A 6 -27.45 0.44 -28.82
N ARG A 7 -26.30 1.13 -28.90
CA ARG A 7 -25.05 0.72 -28.25
C ARG A 7 -25.23 0.81 -26.73
N ALA A 8 -25.05 -0.29 -26.01
CA ALA A 8 -25.10 -0.33 -24.56
C ALA A 8 -24.21 0.77 -23.93
N PRO A 9 -24.65 1.44 -22.84
CA PRO A 9 -23.90 2.52 -22.24
C PRO A 9 -22.51 2.04 -21.81
N ARG A 10 -21.46 2.71 -22.32
CA ARG A 10 -20.08 2.45 -21.93
C ARG A 10 -19.96 2.63 -20.40
N ARG A 11 -19.73 1.55 -19.66
CA ARG A 11 -19.48 1.62 -18.20
C ARG A 11 -18.39 2.67 -17.93
N ARG A 12 -18.75 3.73 -17.19
CA ARG A 12 -17.82 4.81 -16.81
C ARG A 12 -16.66 4.20 -16.02
N ARG A 13 -15.45 4.27 -16.57
CA ARG A 13 -14.23 4.00 -15.82
C ARG A 13 -13.99 5.16 -14.87
N ALA A 14 -13.61 4.87 -13.63
CA ALA A 14 -13.15 5.87 -12.67
C ALA A 14 -11.67 5.61 -12.37
N ASP A 15 -10.90 6.67 -12.24
CA ASP A 15 -9.50 6.58 -11.81
C ASP A 15 -9.43 6.97 -10.33
N GLU A 16 -8.73 6.16 -9.53
CA GLU A 16 -8.48 6.42 -8.12
C GLU A 16 -6.97 6.47 -7.86
N THR A 17 -6.57 7.46 -7.06
CA THR A 17 -5.17 7.60 -6.63
C THR A 17 -5.08 7.37 -5.12
N SER A 18 -4.13 6.54 -4.74
CA SER A 18 -3.78 6.27 -3.35
C SER A 18 -2.28 6.47 -3.14
N ALA A 19 -1.88 6.62 -1.90
CA ALA A 19 -0.48 6.59 -1.52
C ALA A 19 -0.28 5.84 -0.21
N GLY A 20 0.94 5.37 0.01
CA GLY A 20 1.32 4.52 1.12
C GLY A 20 2.80 4.20 1.09
N GLY A 21 3.23 3.15 1.76
CA GLY A 21 4.65 2.86 1.80
C GLY A 21 5.06 1.69 2.67
N LEU A 22 6.38 1.53 2.76
CA LEU A 22 7.01 0.61 3.69
C LEU A 22 7.79 1.44 4.69
N VAL A 23 7.27 1.54 5.91
CA VAL A 23 8.04 2.08 7.04
C VAL A 23 8.92 0.98 7.61
N VAL A 24 10.20 1.28 7.79
CA VAL A 24 11.20 0.35 8.28
C VAL A 24 11.81 0.85 9.58
N ARG A 25 12.09 -0.09 10.48
CA ARG A 25 12.98 0.11 11.62
C ARG A 25 14.22 -0.76 11.45
N THR A 26 15.36 -0.25 11.88
CA THR A 26 16.63 -0.97 11.84
C THR A 26 17.23 -1.03 13.23
N GLU A 27 17.40 -2.23 13.74
CA GLU A 27 17.96 -2.49 15.07
C GLU A 27 19.08 -3.52 14.94
N GLY A 28 20.28 -3.21 15.45
CA GLY A 28 21.42 -4.13 15.38
C GLY A 28 21.82 -4.53 13.94
N GLY A 29 21.59 -3.66 12.96
CA GLY A 29 21.85 -3.94 11.54
C GLY A 29 20.77 -4.79 10.85
N VAL A 30 19.72 -5.19 11.57
CA VAL A 30 18.60 -5.95 11.00
C VAL A 30 17.43 -5.00 10.75
N SER A 31 16.96 -4.96 9.51
CA SER A 31 15.81 -4.14 9.11
C SER A 31 14.53 -4.97 9.09
N ALA A 32 13.46 -4.41 9.64
CA ALA A 32 12.10 -4.94 9.56
C ALA A 32 11.15 -3.84 9.08
N GLY A 33 10.18 -4.19 8.25
CA GLY A 33 9.16 -3.28 7.75
C GLY A 33 7.78 -3.58 8.31
N ALA A 34 6.96 -2.56 8.52
CA ALA A 34 5.59 -2.75 8.99
C ALA A 34 4.68 -3.18 7.83
N LEU A 35 3.95 -4.27 8.02
CA LEU A 35 2.88 -4.72 7.13
C LEU A 35 1.54 -4.67 7.86
N ILE A 36 0.47 -4.53 7.08
CA ILE A 36 -0.90 -4.65 7.57
C ILE A 36 -1.57 -5.89 6.99
N GLY A 37 -2.34 -6.58 7.81
CA GLY A 37 -3.13 -7.74 7.47
C GLY A 37 -4.61 -7.38 7.37
N ARG A 38 -5.26 -7.77 6.27
CA ARG A 38 -6.72 -7.62 6.09
C ARG A 38 -7.35 -8.97 5.75
N LEU A 39 -8.55 -9.24 6.26
CA LEU A 39 -9.29 -10.45 5.89
C LEU A 39 -9.89 -10.33 4.48
N ASP A 40 -9.65 -11.32 3.62
CA ASP A 40 -10.35 -11.43 2.35
C ASP A 40 -11.80 -11.93 2.55
N ARG A 41 -12.58 -11.97 1.45
CA ARG A 41 -13.99 -12.44 1.48
C ARG A 41 -14.17 -13.88 1.96
N ARG A 42 -13.09 -14.66 2.11
CA ARG A 42 -13.09 -16.03 2.62
C ARG A 42 -12.55 -16.10 4.06
N GLY A 43 -12.36 -14.96 4.72
CA GLY A 43 -11.82 -14.87 6.07
C GLY A 43 -10.32 -15.20 6.15
N ARG A 44 -9.57 -15.13 5.04
CA ARG A 44 -8.12 -15.39 5.04
C ARG A 44 -7.37 -14.08 5.17
N LEU A 45 -6.42 -14.03 6.10
CA LEU A 45 -5.55 -12.87 6.26
C LEU A 45 -4.65 -12.69 5.03
N ARG A 46 -4.62 -11.47 4.50
CA ARG A 46 -3.78 -11.04 3.38
C ARG A 46 -2.94 -9.86 3.82
N TRP A 47 -1.63 -10.05 3.80
CA TRP A 47 -0.66 -9.01 4.13
C TRP A 47 -0.41 -8.11 2.93
N SER A 48 -0.38 -6.81 3.17
CA SER A 48 -0.08 -5.78 2.19
C SER A 48 0.70 -4.63 2.81
N LEU A 49 1.24 -3.76 1.95
CA LEU A 49 1.76 -2.47 2.39
C LEU A 49 0.60 -1.54 2.84
N PRO A 50 0.80 -0.73 3.89
CA PRO A 50 -0.15 0.31 4.26
C PRO A 50 -0.27 1.36 3.15
N LYS A 51 -1.50 1.82 2.91
CA LYS A 51 -1.91 2.80 1.89
C LYS A 51 -3.37 3.19 2.11
N GLY A 52 -3.72 4.39 1.67
CA GLY A 52 -5.11 4.81 1.48
C GLY A 52 -5.25 5.93 0.45
N HIS A 53 -6.40 6.58 0.40
CA HIS A 53 -6.72 7.54 -0.67
C HIS A 53 -5.96 8.85 -0.47
N VAL A 54 -5.56 9.47 -1.58
CA VAL A 54 -5.02 10.84 -1.53
C VAL A 54 -6.20 11.81 -1.39
N GLU A 55 -6.21 12.60 -0.33
CA GLU A 55 -7.29 13.55 -0.05
C GLU A 55 -7.16 14.86 -0.85
N ALA A 56 -8.22 15.66 -0.84
CA ALA A 56 -8.24 16.93 -1.55
C ALA A 56 -7.23 17.93 -0.96
N GLY A 57 -6.27 18.35 -1.76
CA GLY A 57 -5.20 19.27 -1.34
C GLY A 57 -3.97 18.57 -0.78
N GLU A 58 -3.98 17.23 -0.70
CA GLU A 58 -2.88 16.41 -0.21
C GLU A 58 -1.95 15.98 -1.35
N THR A 59 -0.64 16.01 -1.11
CA THR A 59 0.36 15.38 -1.98
C THR A 59 0.40 13.86 -1.75
N THR A 60 0.98 13.10 -2.69
CA THR A 60 1.14 11.65 -2.49
C THR A 60 2.03 11.32 -1.29
N GLU A 61 2.99 12.17 -0.99
CA GLU A 61 3.93 12.05 0.11
C GLU A 61 3.23 12.27 1.45
N GLU A 62 2.42 13.33 1.57
CA GLU A 62 1.61 13.62 2.77
C GLU A 62 0.62 12.48 3.04
N ALA A 63 -0.11 12.05 2.00
CA ALA A 63 -1.02 10.91 2.08
C ALA A 63 -0.32 9.64 2.55
N ALA A 64 0.86 9.34 2.00
CA ALA A 64 1.60 8.16 2.41
C ALA A 64 2.00 8.20 3.89
N ILE A 65 2.47 9.35 4.39
CA ILE A 65 2.88 9.51 5.79
C ILE A 65 1.68 9.34 6.73
N ARG A 66 0.55 10.00 6.41
CA ARG A 66 -0.70 9.90 7.18
C ARG A 66 -1.21 8.46 7.22
N GLU A 67 -1.37 7.84 6.07
CA GLU A 67 -1.92 6.48 5.93
C GLU A 67 -1.05 5.42 6.62
N VAL A 68 0.28 5.53 6.50
CA VAL A 68 1.19 4.65 7.24
C VAL A 68 0.99 4.81 8.74
N ALA A 69 0.87 6.03 9.24
CA ALA A 69 0.66 6.28 10.66
C ALA A 69 -0.71 5.78 11.15
N GLU A 70 -1.77 6.01 10.39
CA GLU A 70 -3.14 5.58 10.71
C GLU A 70 -3.24 4.05 10.75
N GLU A 71 -2.76 3.37 9.69
CA GLU A 71 -2.95 1.92 9.55
C GLU A 71 -1.95 1.08 10.35
N THR A 72 -0.83 1.67 10.80
CA THR A 72 0.20 0.91 11.53
C THR A 72 0.49 1.43 12.93
N GLY A 73 0.07 2.64 13.28
CA GLY A 73 0.49 3.35 14.50
C GLY A 73 1.91 3.94 14.44
N ILE A 74 2.65 3.75 13.35
CA ILE A 74 4.05 4.18 13.22
C ILE A 74 4.16 5.47 12.41
N SER A 75 4.74 6.49 13.03
CA SER A 75 5.13 7.71 12.32
C SER A 75 6.46 7.48 11.59
N GLY A 76 6.47 7.78 10.29
CA GLY A 76 7.64 7.59 9.43
C GLY A 76 8.09 8.88 8.74
N ARG A 77 9.38 8.95 8.39
CA ARG A 77 9.95 9.98 7.50
C ARG A 77 10.33 9.35 6.17
N ILE A 78 9.82 9.89 5.07
CA ILE A 78 10.18 9.42 3.72
C ILE A 78 11.68 9.56 3.47
N THR A 79 12.29 8.48 2.99
CA THR A 79 13.71 8.42 2.59
C THR A 79 13.87 8.22 1.09
N ALA A 80 12.92 7.54 0.43
CA ALA A 80 12.96 7.33 -1.01
C ALA A 80 11.59 7.03 -1.61
N ARG A 81 11.44 7.23 -2.92
CA ARG A 81 10.29 6.74 -3.69
C ARG A 81 10.54 5.31 -4.17
N LEU A 82 9.63 4.38 -3.85
CA LEU A 82 9.72 2.98 -4.28
C LEU A 82 9.09 2.76 -5.66
N GLY A 83 8.02 3.49 -5.98
CA GLY A 83 7.35 3.38 -7.28
C GLY A 83 5.84 3.39 -7.15
N SER A 84 5.15 2.82 -8.14
CA SER A 84 3.70 2.72 -8.14
C SER A 84 3.23 1.32 -8.53
N VAL A 85 2.11 0.90 -7.94
CA VAL A 85 1.38 -0.32 -8.33
C VAL A 85 0.03 0.09 -8.89
N GLU A 86 -0.34 -0.49 -10.03
CA GLU A 86 -1.61 -0.23 -10.69
C GLU A 86 -2.41 -1.51 -10.86
N TYR A 87 -3.71 -1.43 -10.60
CA TYR A 87 -4.64 -2.54 -10.83
C TYR A 87 -6.04 -2.03 -11.14
N THR A 88 -6.91 -2.93 -11.55
CA THR A 88 -8.31 -2.61 -11.83
C THR A 88 -9.23 -3.55 -11.09
N PHE A 89 -10.22 -3.00 -10.40
CA PHE A 89 -11.24 -3.77 -9.71
C PHE A 89 -12.64 -3.25 -10.04
N THR A 90 -13.66 -3.98 -9.60
CA THR A 90 -15.05 -3.55 -9.72
C THR A 90 -15.61 -3.32 -8.32
N ALA A 91 -16.10 -2.11 -8.06
CA ALA A 91 -16.89 -1.78 -6.87
C ALA A 91 -18.16 -1.06 -7.32
N GLU A 92 -19.29 -1.39 -6.68
CA GLU A 92 -20.59 -0.77 -6.96
C GLU A 92 -20.97 -0.76 -8.46
N GLY A 93 -20.61 -1.83 -9.18
CA GLY A 93 -20.87 -1.96 -10.62
C GLY A 93 -19.96 -1.12 -11.54
N ARG A 94 -19.07 -0.30 -10.98
CA ARG A 94 -18.11 0.55 -11.69
C ARG A 94 -16.75 -0.12 -11.77
N ARG A 95 -16.08 0.01 -12.92
CA ARG A 95 -14.71 -0.45 -13.12
C ARG A 95 -13.76 0.68 -12.72
N ILE A 96 -12.94 0.44 -11.71
CA ILE A 96 -12.05 1.43 -11.12
C ILE A 96 -10.61 1.05 -11.46
N HIS A 97 -9.88 1.96 -12.10
CA HIS A 97 -8.44 1.85 -12.29
C HIS A 97 -7.76 2.57 -11.13
N LYS A 98 -7.02 1.83 -10.32
CA LYS A 98 -6.37 2.35 -9.11
C LYS A 98 -4.87 2.38 -9.29
N ARG A 99 -4.26 3.53 -8.99
CA ARG A 99 -2.82 3.75 -8.91
C ARG A 99 -2.44 4.04 -7.46
N VAL A 100 -1.45 3.31 -6.95
CA VAL A 100 -0.95 3.48 -5.58
C VAL A 100 0.52 3.88 -5.61
N HIS A 101 0.86 5.06 -5.09
CA HIS A 101 2.23 5.55 -4.95
C HIS A 101 2.83 5.04 -3.65
N HIS A 102 4.02 4.44 -3.71
CA HIS A 102 4.68 3.87 -2.54
C HIS A 102 6.03 4.53 -2.27
N PHE A 103 6.28 4.79 -0.99
CA PHE A 103 7.51 5.39 -0.48
C PHE A 103 8.17 4.47 0.54
N LEU A 104 9.50 4.55 0.63
CA LEU A 104 10.27 3.97 1.72
C LEU A 104 10.35 5.02 2.83
N MET A 105 10.13 4.59 4.07
CA MET A 105 10.17 5.48 5.23
C MET A 105 11.00 4.87 6.34
N GLU A 106 11.69 5.72 7.09
CA GLU A 106 12.33 5.37 8.34
C GLU A 106 11.35 5.63 9.49
N ALA A 107 11.16 4.66 10.38
CA ALA A 107 10.35 4.81 11.58
C ALA A 107 10.99 5.85 12.52
N VAL A 108 10.23 6.86 12.94
CA VAL A 108 10.72 7.93 13.83
C VAL A 108 10.03 7.94 15.20
N ALA A 109 8.81 7.42 15.29
CA ALA A 109 8.04 7.33 16.53
C ALA A 109 6.87 6.35 16.39
N GLY A 110 6.20 6.06 17.50
CA GLY A 110 4.97 5.26 17.54
C GLY A 110 5.21 3.79 17.91
N GLU A 111 4.11 3.09 18.12
CA GLU A 111 4.06 1.66 18.40
C GLU A 111 3.05 1.01 17.46
N LEU A 112 3.22 -0.29 17.17
CA LEU A 112 2.29 -0.97 16.28
C LEU A 112 0.86 -0.91 16.85
N SER A 113 -0.07 -0.49 16.02
CA SER A 113 -1.48 -0.41 16.36
C SER A 113 -2.34 -0.85 15.19
N ASP A 114 -3.26 -1.77 15.46
CA ASP A 114 -4.32 -2.23 14.58
C ASP A 114 -5.65 -1.50 14.88
N ALA A 115 -5.59 -0.28 15.42
CA ALA A 115 -6.77 0.50 15.78
C ALA A 115 -7.57 0.98 14.56
N ASP A 116 -6.95 1.00 13.38
CA ASP A 116 -7.64 1.29 12.13
C ASP A 116 -8.66 0.18 11.80
N VAL A 117 -9.90 0.58 11.56
CA VAL A 117 -11.03 -0.34 11.30
C VAL A 117 -10.87 -1.17 10.03
N GLU A 118 -10.04 -0.72 9.08
CA GLU A 118 -9.73 -1.45 7.85
C GLU A 118 -8.63 -2.50 8.05
N VAL A 119 -7.96 -2.51 9.21
CA VAL A 119 -6.82 -3.36 9.54
C VAL A 119 -7.22 -4.43 10.55
N THR A 120 -6.80 -5.67 10.31
CA THR A 120 -7.03 -6.81 11.22
C THR A 120 -5.79 -7.13 12.06
N GLU A 121 -4.61 -6.90 11.52
CA GLU A 121 -3.35 -7.19 12.19
C GLU A 121 -2.26 -6.26 11.66
N VAL A 122 -1.31 -5.85 12.51
CA VAL A 122 -0.10 -5.13 12.09
C VAL A 122 1.11 -5.85 12.64
N ALA A 123 2.14 -6.01 11.80
CA ALA A 123 3.35 -6.69 12.21
C ALA A 123 4.61 -6.07 11.63
N TRP A 124 5.67 -6.06 12.44
CA TRP A 124 7.03 -5.90 11.96
C TRP A 124 7.47 -7.22 11.32
N VAL A 125 7.77 -7.15 10.03
CA VAL A 125 8.22 -8.31 9.25
C VAL A 125 9.68 -8.10 8.86
N PRO A 126 10.58 -9.08 9.10
CA PRO A 126 11.94 -9.00 8.60
C PRO A 126 11.99 -8.80 7.08
N MET A 127 12.91 -7.96 6.59
CA MET A 127 12.97 -7.62 5.16
C MET A 127 13.15 -8.85 4.25
N ASP A 128 13.87 -9.86 4.71
CA ASP A 128 14.08 -11.14 4.00
C ASP A 128 12.82 -12.03 3.92
N GLN A 129 11.83 -11.81 4.79
CA GLN A 129 10.55 -12.51 4.80
C GLN A 129 9.47 -11.79 3.99
N MET A 130 9.67 -10.53 3.61
CA MET A 130 8.71 -9.74 2.83
C MET A 130 8.24 -10.44 1.55
N PRO A 131 9.13 -11.06 0.73
CA PRO A 131 8.72 -11.68 -0.52
C PRO A 131 7.75 -12.85 -0.34
N VAL A 132 7.75 -13.53 0.81
CA VAL A 132 6.82 -14.64 1.07
C VAL A 132 5.56 -14.19 1.80
N ARG A 133 5.64 -13.12 2.61
CA ARG A 133 4.51 -12.60 3.40
C ARG A 133 3.51 -11.80 2.56
N LEU A 134 3.99 -10.89 1.71
CA LEU A 134 3.13 -9.99 0.94
C LEU A 134 2.22 -10.75 -0.03
N ALA A 135 0.92 -10.47 -0.04
CA ALA A 135 -0.03 -11.18 -0.87
C ALA A 135 0.07 -10.82 -2.37
N TYR A 136 0.60 -9.64 -2.69
CA TYR A 136 0.54 -9.07 -4.04
C TYR A 136 1.92 -8.95 -4.68
N ALA A 137 2.06 -9.44 -5.92
CA ALA A 137 3.34 -9.44 -6.64
C ALA A 137 3.91 -8.03 -6.89
N GLY A 138 3.05 -7.02 -7.03
CA GLY A 138 3.48 -5.63 -7.16
C GLY A 138 4.21 -5.14 -5.92
N GLU A 139 3.67 -5.45 -4.73
CA GLU A 139 4.25 -5.05 -3.46
C GLU A 139 5.51 -5.85 -3.12
N ARG A 140 5.57 -7.14 -3.50
CA ARG A 140 6.81 -7.94 -3.38
C ARG A 140 8.00 -7.27 -4.09
N ARG A 141 7.79 -6.78 -5.32
CA ARG A 141 8.82 -6.04 -6.08
C ARG A 141 9.21 -4.71 -5.41
N LEU A 142 8.26 -4.03 -4.77
CA LEU A 142 8.57 -2.81 -4.02
C LEU A 142 9.40 -3.13 -2.78
N ALA A 143 9.11 -4.22 -2.07
CA ALA A 143 9.90 -4.67 -0.92
C ALA A 143 11.31 -5.12 -1.32
N GLU A 144 11.47 -5.79 -2.46
CA GLU A 144 12.79 -6.12 -3.03
C GLU A 144 13.59 -4.84 -3.33
N ARG A 145 12.96 -3.83 -3.95
CA ARG A 145 13.59 -2.53 -4.18
C ARG A 145 13.96 -1.82 -2.89
N ALA A 146 13.11 -1.88 -1.87
CA ALA A 146 13.41 -1.32 -0.56
C ALA A 146 14.64 -1.99 0.07
N ALA A 147 14.73 -3.32 -0.01
CA ALA A 147 15.89 -4.06 0.48
C ALA A 147 17.19 -3.63 -0.20
N GLN A 148 17.16 -3.42 -1.53
CA GLN A 148 18.33 -2.90 -2.27
C GLN A 148 18.73 -1.50 -1.79
N LEU A 149 17.78 -0.58 -1.66
CA LEU A 149 18.05 0.79 -1.20
C LEU A 149 18.62 0.85 0.22
N LEU A 150 18.15 -0.04 1.10
CA LEU A 150 18.67 -0.16 2.47
C LEU A 150 20.09 -0.73 2.48
N ALA A 151 20.39 -1.70 1.62
CA ALA A 151 21.75 -2.25 1.49
C ALA A 151 22.74 -1.24 0.92
N ASP A 152 22.32 -0.38 -0.01
CA ASP A 152 23.17 0.66 -0.61
C ASP A 152 23.45 1.84 0.36
N SER A 153 22.69 1.93 1.45
CA SER A 153 22.78 3.02 2.44
C SER A 153 23.44 2.59 3.77
N ALA A 154 23.83 1.32 3.90
CA ALA A 154 24.46 0.72 5.08
C ALA A 154 25.99 0.72 4.97
#